data_AF-A0A800MGA0-F1
#
_entry.id   AF-A0A800MGA0-F1
#
_cell.length_a   1.000
_cell.length_b   1.000
_cell.length_c   1.000
_cell.angle_alpha   90.00
_cell.angle_beta   90.00
_cell.angle_gamma   90.00
#
_symmetry.space_group_name_H-M   'P 1'
#
loop_
_entity.id
_entity.type
_entity.pdbx_description
1 polymer ?
#
loop_
_entity_poly.entity_id
_entity_poly.type
_entity_poly.pdbx_seq_one_letter_code
_entity_poly.pdbx_strand_id
1 'polypeptide(L)'
;MLKTNRLLAFFLPWTICLGGCVSSVTSPGLKAPRASMSDVPDHPYQEDWLRPSADLARRLRDQGARLPYLHSPQEKYDLVAWFANQGEVAYPLLLKTVAEGGAEAASLALAALASTRDARLLPVLDSIPFPGPEAGLLRLERARCHMVLGDWNHISVLIEGLAAERPLVRGMCVQALRETTHMKFGFEPQGDKQAREEAIEGWRTWSEARSGDANQQG
;
A
#
# COMPACT_ATOMS: atom_id res chain seq x y z
N MET A 1 31.63 -12.85 0.44
CA MET A 1 31.16 -11.93 -0.62
C MET A 1 29.78 -12.39 -1.09
N LEU A 2 28.73 -11.95 -0.41
CA LEU A 2 27.35 -12.21 -0.82
C LEU A 2 26.99 -11.22 -1.93
N LYS A 3 26.71 -11.73 -3.13
CA LYS A 3 26.17 -10.95 -4.24
C LYS A 3 24.80 -10.44 -3.82
N THR A 4 24.71 -9.16 -3.47
CA THR A 4 23.46 -8.46 -3.22
C THR A 4 22.62 -8.55 -4.48
N ASN A 5 21.53 -9.32 -4.40
CA ASN A 5 20.55 -9.50 -5.46
C ASN A 5 19.97 -8.12 -5.83
N ARG A 6 20.51 -7.50 -6.88
CA ARG A 6 20.00 -6.28 -7.51
C ARG A 6 18.73 -6.56 -8.34
N LEU A 7 17.78 -7.28 -7.77
CA LEU A 7 16.39 -7.36 -8.26
C LEU A 7 15.50 -6.35 -7.52
N LEU A 8 16.07 -5.19 -7.17
CA LEU A 8 15.36 -3.95 -6.81
C LEU A 8 15.10 -3.08 -8.05
N ALA A 9 15.07 -3.69 -9.24
CA ALA A 9 14.62 -3.00 -10.44
C ALA A 9 13.08 -3.01 -10.46
N PHE A 10 12.49 -1.82 -10.60
CA PHE A 10 11.05 -1.50 -10.81
C PHE A 10 10.22 -0.99 -9.61
N PHE A 11 10.81 -0.73 -8.44
CA PHE A 11 10.02 -0.39 -7.25
C PHE A 11 9.45 1.04 -7.14
N LEU A 12 9.54 1.91 -8.16
CA LEU A 12 8.67 3.11 -8.29
C LEU A 12 8.96 3.89 -9.60
N PRO A 13 7.97 4.05 -10.50
CA PRO A 13 7.89 5.24 -11.33
C PRO A 13 6.61 6.02 -10.97
N TRP A 14 6.63 6.74 -9.83
CA TRP A 14 5.60 7.75 -9.48
C TRP A 14 6.00 9.17 -9.91
N THR A 15 6.63 9.30 -11.08
CA THR A 15 7.08 10.57 -11.64
C THR A 15 6.76 10.51 -13.14
N ILE A 16 6.02 11.40 -13.82
CA ILE A 16 5.62 12.80 -13.63
C ILE A 16 4.35 13.01 -14.47
N CYS A 17 3.36 13.75 -13.96
CA CYS A 17 2.64 14.83 -14.68
C CYS A 17 1.50 15.32 -13.79
N LEU A 18 1.63 16.53 -13.24
CA LEU A 18 0.52 17.47 -13.00
C LEU A 18 1.12 18.80 -12.53
N GLY A 19 1.34 19.70 -13.49
CA GLY A 19 1.07 21.10 -13.24
C GLY A 19 -0.45 21.26 -13.17
N GLY A 20 -0.95 21.82 -12.07
CA GLY A 20 -2.38 22.04 -11.86
C GLY A 20 -2.60 22.72 -10.51
N CYS A 21 -3.19 23.91 -10.57
CA CYS A 21 -3.30 24.89 -9.49
C CYS A 21 -3.88 24.32 -8.18
N VAL A 22 -3.24 24.68 -7.07
CA VAL A 22 -3.73 24.42 -5.71
C VAL A 22 -4.88 25.39 -5.41
N SER A 23 -6.10 24.88 -5.37
CA SER A 23 -7.17 25.54 -4.62
C SER A 23 -7.09 25.05 -3.17
N SER A 24 -6.65 25.93 -2.29
CA SER A 24 -6.61 25.71 -0.85
C SER A 24 -8.02 25.61 -0.29
N VAL A 25 -8.51 24.38 -0.10
CA VAL A 25 -9.67 24.10 0.77
C VAL A 25 -9.14 23.83 2.17
N THR A 26 -9.35 24.77 3.07
CA THR A 26 -9.17 24.60 4.52
C THR A 26 -10.27 23.66 5.02
N SER A 27 -9.96 22.36 5.17
CA SER A 27 -10.85 21.43 5.86
C SER A 27 -10.91 21.78 7.36
N PRO A 28 -12.11 21.95 7.95
CA PRO A 28 -12.24 22.18 9.38
C PRO A 28 -11.93 20.90 10.16
N GLY A 29 -10.88 20.98 10.98
CA GLY A 29 -10.64 20.24 12.23
C GLY A 29 -11.34 18.89 12.42
N LEU A 30 -10.96 17.86 11.66
CA LEU A 30 -11.12 16.48 12.11
C LEU A 30 -10.05 16.22 13.18
N LYS A 31 -10.43 16.37 14.46
CA LYS A 31 -9.68 15.83 15.59
C LYS A 31 -9.72 14.32 15.46
N ALA A 32 -8.71 13.71 14.85
CA ALA A 32 -8.53 12.28 14.91
C ALA A 32 -8.45 11.87 16.39
N PRO A 33 -9.19 10.83 16.84
CA PRO A 33 -9.03 10.30 18.18
C PRO A 33 -7.56 9.90 18.35
N ARG A 34 -6.95 10.39 19.43
CA ARG A 34 -5.58 10.07 19.81
C ARG A 34 -5.61 8.66 20.40
N ALA A 35 -5.60 7.65 19.54
CA ALA A 35 -5.41 6.27 19.97
C ALA A 35 -4.11 6.19 20.77
N SER A 36 -4.18 5.64 21.98
CA SER A 36 -3.01 5.39 22.80
C SER A 36 -2.25 4.20 22.20
N MET A 37 -0.93 4.14 22.37
CA MET A 37 -0.15 2.93 22.02
C MET A 37 -0.63 1.67 22.74
N SER A 38 -1.41 1.83 23.80
CA SER A 38 -2.04 0.76 24.57
C SER A 38 -3.31 0.18 23.92
N ASP A 39 -3.85 0.81 22.87
CA ASP A 39 -5.13 0.43 22.27
C ASP A 39 -4.98 -0.35 20.96
N VAL A 40 -3.75 -0.51 20.45
CA VAL A 40 -3.49 -1.55 19.44
C VAL A 40 -3.62 -2.87 20.18
N PRO A 41 -4.55 -3.76 19.79
CA PRO A 41 -4.69 -5.05 20.46
C PRO A 41 -3.32 -5.70 20.56
N ASP A 42 -2.97 -6.23 21.73
CA ASP A 42 -1.83 -7.13 21.91
C ASP A 42 -2.04 -8.30 20.96
N HIS A 43 -1.58 -8.13 19.72
CA HIS A 43 -1.75 -9.14 18.71
C HIS A 43 -0.78 -10.25 19.08
N PRO A 44 -1.19 -11.53 19.06
CA PRO A 44 -0.33 -12.66 19.44
C PRO A 44 1.01 -12.73 18.69
N TYR A 45 1.21 -11.94 17.63
CA TYR A 45 2.45 -11.87 16.85
C TYR A 45 3.36 -10.69 17.22
N GLN A 46 2.92 -9.76 18.08
CA GLN A 46 3.78 -8.64 18.50
C GLN A 46 4.99 -9.11 19.34
N GLU A 47 4.84 -10.22 20.07
CA GLU A 47 5.94 -10.80 20.85
C GLU A 47 6.98 -11.53 19.99
N ASP A 48 6.64 -11.84 18.73
CA ASP A 48 7.48 -12.61 17.81
C ASP A 48 8.41 -11.75 16.95
N TRP A 49 8.15 -10.44 16.82
CA TRP A 49 8.99 -9.57 16.00
C TRP A 49 10.32 -9.27 16.67
N LEU A 50 11.37 -9.18 15.84
CA LEU A 50 12.70 -8.77 16.29
C LEU A 50 12.64 -7.40 16.98
N ARG A 51 13.26 -7.31 18.16
CA ARG A 51 13.36 -6.04 18.89
C ARG A 51 14.54 -5.22 18.36
N PRO A 52 14.33 -3.93 18.00
CA PRO A 52 15.44 -3.06 17.60
C PRO A 52 16.37 -2.76 18.79
N SER A 53 17.65 -2.55 18.51
CA SER A 53 18.56 -1.94 19.50
C SER A 53 18.09 -0.52 19.86
N ALA A 54 18.50 0.00 21.02
CA ALA A 54 18.08 1.33 21.47
C ALA A 54 18.34 2.45 20.43
N ASP A 55 19.50 2.40 19.76
CA ASP A 55 19.86 3.34 18.72
C ASP A 55 19.03 3.19 17.45
N LEU A 56 18.72 1.95 17.04
CA LEU A 56 17.85 1.72 15.89
C LEU A 56 16.41 2.14 16.21
N ALA A 57 15.92 1.84 17.42
CA ALA A 57 14.58 2.25 17.87
C ALA A 57 14.42 3.77 17.83
N ARG A 58 15.45 4.51 18.26
CA ARG A 58 15.49 5.98 18.15
C ARG A 58 15.41 6.42 16.68
N ARG A 59 16.26 5.88 15.81
CA ARG A 59 16.25 6.20 14.37
C ARG A 59 14.92 5.86 13.69
N LEU A 60 14.31 4.72 14.02
CA LEU A 60 12.98 4.34 13.53
C LEU A 60 11.94 5.40 13.91
N ARG A 61 11.90 5.83 15.17
CA ARG A 61 11.00 6.90 15.62
C ARG A 61 11.26 8.22 14.89
N ASP A 62 12.52 8.61 14.75
CA ASP A 62 12.89 9.86 14.07
C ASP A 62 12.47 9.84 12.59
N GLN A 63 12.66 8.71 11.90
CA GLN A 63 12.21 8.52 10.52
C GLN A 63 10.69 8.43 10.41
N GLY A 64 10.02 7.75 11.34
CA GLY A 64 8.56 7.64 11.37
C GLY A 64 7.87 9.00 11.55
N ALA A 65 8.45 9.87 12.39
CA ALA A 65 7.97 11.23 12.60
C ALA A 65 8.02 12.11 11.33
N ARG A 66 8.82 11.73 10.32
CA ARG A 66 8.92 12.45 9.05
C ARG A 66 7.83 12.08 8.05
N LEU A 67 7.21 10.90 8.17
CA LEU A 67 6.23 10.38 7.19
C LEU A 67 5.14 11.40 6.80
N PRO A 68 4.53 12.17 7.72
CA PRO A 68 3.49 13.14 7.38
C PRO A 68 3.98 14.40 6.67
N TYR A 69 5.30 14.66 6.64
CA TYR A 69 5.89 15.92 6.19
C TYR A 69 6.75 15.77 4.94
N LEU A 70 6.78 14.58 4.32
CA LEU A 70 7.51 14.38 3.09
C LEU A 70 6.75 14.97 1.91
N HIS A 71 7.39 15.84 1.15
CA HIS A 71 6.77 16.49 0.00
C HIS A 71 7.27 15.90 -1.33
N SER A 72 8.55 15.52 -1.42
CA SER A 72 9.10 15.03 -2.67
C SER A 72 8.84 13.53 -2.88
N PRO A 73 8.55 13.09 -4.12
CA PRO A 73 8.43 11.67 -4.44
C PRO A 73 9.71 10.88 -4.15
N GLN A 74 10.88 11.48 -4.35
CA GLN A 74 12.17 10.84 -4.11
C GLN A 74 12.38 10.56 -2.62
N GLU A 75 12.11 11.52 -1.73
CA GLU A 75 12.23 11.29 -0.29
C GLU A 75 11.26 10.23 0.21
N LYS A 76 10.04 10.19 -0.34
CA LYS A 76 9.06 9.15 -0.04
C LYS A 76 9.57 7.77 -0.44
N TYR A 77 10.13 7.64 -1.64
CA TYR A 77 10.76 6.42 -2.11
C TYR A 77 11.90 5.98 -1.18
N ASP A 78 12.83 6.88 -0.89
CA ASP A 78 14.00 6.58 -0.07
C ASP A 78 13.60 6.14 1.35
N LEU A 79 12.57 6.78 1.93
CA LEU A 79 12.07 6.42 3.25
C LEU A 79 11.36 5.06 3.26
N VAL A 80 10.52 4.78 2.25
CA VAL A 80 9.86 3.48 2.09
C VAL A 80 10.89 2.36 1.94
N ALA A 81 11.88 2.56 1.07
CA ALA A 81 12.97 1.61 0.86
C ALA A 81 13.80 1.41 2.14
N TRP A 82 14.07 2.49 2.89
CA TRP A 82 14.79 2.41 4.15
C TRP A 82 14.05 1.56 5.18
N PHE A 83 12.73 1.79 5.36
CA PHE A 83 11.90 1.01 6.27
C PHE A 83 11.81 -0.46 5.85
N ALA A 84 11.59 -0.74 4.57
CA ALA A 84 11.54 -2.10 4.04
C ALA A 84 12.84 -2.86 4.31
N ASN A 85 14.00 -2.19 4.19
CA ASN A 85 15.31 -2.76 4.50
C ASN A 85 15.53 -3.04 5.99
N GLN A 86 14.78 -2.41 6.90
CA GLN A 86 14.85 -2.76 8.32
C GLN A 86 14.10 -4.07 8.60
N GLY A 87 13.06 -4.39 7.83
CA GLY A 87 12.27 -5.60 8.00
C GLY A 87 11.50 -5.63 9.32
N GLU A 88 11.50 -6.79 9.99
CA GLU A 88 10.66 -7.06 11.18
C GLU A 88 10.79 -6.02 12.30
N VAL A 89 12.00 -5.50 12.53
CA VAL A 89 12.24 -4.51 13.61
C VAL A 89 11.48 -3.19 13.40
N ALA A 90 11.02 -2.91 12.17
CA ALA A 90 10.22 -1.73 11.85
C ALA A 90 8.71 -2.00 11.86
N TYR A 91 8.26 -3.26 11.84
CA TYR A 91 6.84 -3.61 11.71
C TYR A 91 5.96 -2.97 12.79
N PRO A 92 6.33 -3.00 14.10
CA PRO A 92 5.49 -2.39 15.12
C PRO A 92 5.20 -0.90 14.87
N LEU A 93 6.21 -0.14 14.44
CA LEU A 93 6.06 1.28 14.12
C LEU A 93 5.21 1.50 12.87
N LEU A 94 5.44 0.71 11.81
CA LEU A 94 4.70 0.84 10.55
C LEU A 94 3.23 0.46 10.75
N LEU A 95 2.93 -0.66 11.42
CA LEU A 95 1.57 -1.09 11.72
C LEU A 95 0.81 -0.09 12.57
N LYS A 96 1.47 0.47 13.60
CA LYS A 96 0.91 1.58 14.37
C LYS A 96 0.62 2.80 13.49
N THR A 97 1.51 3.12 12.56
CA THR A 97 1.31 4.25 11.63
C THR A 97 0.15 3.98 10.66
N VAL A 98 -0.09 2.73 10.26
CA VAL A 98 -1.27 2.35 9.47
C VAL A 98 -2.55 2.53 10.27
N ALA A 99 -2.56 2.16 11.55
CA ALA A 99 -3.74 2.24 12.39
C ALA A 99 -4.09 3.67 12.84
N GLU A 100 -3.07 4.48 13.16
CA GLU A 100 -3.26 5.77 13.83
C GLU A 100 -2.83 6.98 12.98
N GLY A 101 -2.09 6.75 11.89
CA GLY A 101 -1.55 7.82 11.06
C GLY A 101 -2.60 8.46 10.15
N GLY A 102 -2.31 9.67 9.70
CA GLY A 102 -3.07 10.28 8.60
C GLY A 102 -2.90 9.50 7.30
N ALA A 103 -3.82 9.69 6.34
CA ALA A 103 -3.90 8.89 5.12
C ALA A 103 -2.58 8.78 4.34
N GLU A 104 -1.80 9.86 4.29
CA GLU A 104 -0.49 9.88 3.64
C GLU A 104 0.56 9.01 4.37
N ALA A 105 0.69 9.18 5.68
CA ALA A 105 1.63 8.40 6.48
C ALA A 105 1.26 6.91 6.50
N ALA A 106 -0.03 6.60 6.62
CA ALA A 106 -0.54 5.23 6.55
C ALA A 106 -0.27 4.60 5.17
N SER A 107 -0.46 5.34 4.08
CA SER A 107 -0.14 4.85 2.72
C SER A 107 1.34 4.54 2.55
N LEU A 108 2.24 5.41 3.03
CA LEU A 108 3.68 5.17 2.98
C LEU A 108 4.08 3.97 3.87
N ALA A 109 3.45 3.81 5.03
CA ALA A 109 3.69 2.67 5.89
C ALA A 109 3.24 1.35 5.24
N LEU A 110 2.07 1.32 4.60
CA LEU A 110 1.59 0.19 3.80
C LEU A 110 2.53 -0.14 2.64
N ALA A 111 3.08 0.87 1.98
CA ALA A 111 4.04 0.69 0.90
C ALA A 111 5.34 0.02 1.39
N ALA A 112 5.84 0.44 2.56
CA ALA A 112 7.02 -0.17 3.19
C ALA A 112 6.74 -1.63 3.62
N LEU A 113 5.58 -1.89 4.23
CA LEU A 113 5.16 -3.25 4.61
C LEU A 113 5.05 -4.16 3.39
N ALA A 114 4.37 -3.72 2.32
CA ALA A 114 4.24 -4.48 1.07
C ALA A 114 5.62 -4.81 0.45
N SER A 115 6.57 -3.88 0.54
CA SER A 115 7.92 -4.06 -0.02
C SER A 115 8.72 -5.18 0.67
N THR A 116 8.32 -5.58 1.89
CA THR A 116 8.94 -6.70 2.61
C THR A 116 8.49 -8.07 2.11
N ARG A 117 7.30 -8.14 1.47
CA ARG A 117 6.66 -9.38 0.99
C ARG A 117 6.48 -10.44 2.09
N ASP A 118 6.32 -10.00 3.34
CA ASP A 118 6.17 -10.88 4.49
C ASP A 118 4.69 -11.17 4.79
N ALA A 119 4.21 -12.33 4.33
CA ALA A 119 2.81 -12.74 4.48
C ALA A 119 2.35 -12.84 5.95
N ARG A 120 3.27 -12.93 6.93
CA ARG A 120 2.92 -12.94 8.36
C ARG A 120 2.31 -11.62 8.84
N LEU A 121 2.41 -10.56 8.04
CA LEU A 121 1.77 -9.27 8.30
C LEU A 121 0.25 -9.31 8.11
N LEU A 122 -0.28 -10.25 7.29
CA LEU A 122 -1.69 -10.27 6.92
C LEU A 122 -2.64 -10.35 8.13
N PRO A 123 -2.47 -11.28 9.10
CA PRO A 123 -3.38 -11.34 10.25
C PRO A 123 -3.42 -10.05 11.07
N VAL A 124 -2.28 -9.38 11.23
CA VAL A 124 -2.22 -8.11 11.96
C VAL A 124 -2.85 -6.99 11.17
N LEU A 125 -2.63 -6.96 9.85
CA LEU A 125 -3.30 -6.03 8.96
C LEU A 125 -4.82 -6.24 9.04
N ASP A 126 -5.33 -7.47 8.95
CA ASP A 126 -6.76 -7.78 9.03
C ASP A 126 -7.44 -7.29 10.32
N SER A 127 -6.68 -7.18 11.41
CA SER A 127 -7.16 -6.61 12.67
C SER A 127 -7.35 -5.08 12.63
N ILE A 128 -6.74 -4.40 11.66
CA ILE A 128 -6.89 -2.95 11.42
C ILE A 128 -8.05 -2.76 10.44
N PRO A 129 -9.07 -1.94 10.78
CA PRO A 129 -10.22 -1.72 9.92
C PRO A 129 -9.82 -1.34 8.48
N PHE A 130 -10.40 -2.04 7.51
CA PHE A 130 -10.16 -1.73 6.11
C PHE A 130 -10.75 -0.34 5.76
N PRO A 131 -10.01 0.56 5.10
CA PRO A 131 -10.49 1.90 4.80
C PRO A 131 -11.73 1.91 3.90
N GLY A 132 -12.72 2.75 4.24
CA GLY A 132 -13.91 2.96 3.44
C GLY A 132 -13.65 3.65 2.08
N PRO A 133 -14.64 3.70 1.17
CA PRO A 133 -14.51 4.33 -0.14
C PRO A 133 -14.02 5.79 -0.11
N GLU A 134 -14.37 6.53 0.95
CA GLU A 134 -13.97 7.93 1.17
C GLU A 134 -12.46 8.11 1.42
N ALA A 135 -11.74 7.04 1.77
CA ALA A 135 -10.30 7.09 2.05
C ALA A 135 -9.42 7.20 0.78
N GLY A 136 -10.02 7.10 -0.41
CA GLY A 136 -9.34 7.33 -1.69
C GLY A 136 -8.09 6.48 -1.89
N LEU A 137 -6.93 7.13 -2.04
CA LEU A 137 -5.65 6.46 -2.28
C LEU A 137 -5.25 5.49 -1.17
N LEU A 138 -5.61 5.77 0.09
CA LEU A 138 -5.28 4.87 1.20
C LEU A 138 -5.96 3.50 1.03
N ARG A 139 -7.21 3.48 0.56
CA ARG A 139 -7.96 2.24 0.29
C ARG A 139 -7.28 1.41 -0.81
N LEU A 140 -6.84 2.08 -1.88
CA LEU A 140 -6.13 1.43 -2.99
C LEU A 140 -4.77 0.87 -2.53
N GLU A 141 -4.02 1.66 -1.76
CA GLU A 141 -2.72 1.23 -1.23
C GLU A 141 -2.86 0.06 -0.25
N ARG A 142 -3.95 0.05 0.53
CA ARG A 142 -4.28 -1.09 1.40
C ARG A 142 -4.58 -2.36 0.59
N ALA A 143 -5.41 -2.26 -0.44
CA ALA A 143 -5.68 -3.40 -1.33
C ALA A 143 -4.40 -3.90 -2.01
N ARG A 144 -3.55 -2.99 -2.50
CA ARG A 144 -2.24 -3.33 -3.07
C ARG A 144 -1.35 -4.07 -2.08
N CYS A 145 -1.28 -3.58 -0.84
CA CYS A 145 -0.49 -4.20 0.22
C CYS A 145 -0.92 -5.65 0.45
N HIS A 146 -2.22 -5.92 0.62
CA HIS A 146 -2.74 -7.28 0.76
C HIS A 146 -2.34 -8.19 -0.41
N MET A 147 -2.55 -7.71 -1.65
CA MET A 147 -2.22 -8.50 -2.84
C MET A 147 -0.74 -8.87 -2.92
N VAL A 148 0.16 -7.94 -2.62
CA VAL A 148 1.61 -8.19 -2.62
C VAL A 148 2.00 -9.18 -1.51
N LEU A 149 1.29 -9.17 -0.38
CA LEU A 149 1.50 -10.08 0.73
C LEU A 149 0.81 -11.44 0.56
N GLY A 150 0.05 -11.63 -0.52
CA GLY A 150 -0.57 -12.91 -0.87
C GLY A 150 -2.06 -13.03 -0.56
N ASP A 151 -2.72 -11.98 -0.08
CA ASP A 151 -4.19 -11.92 0.09
C ASP A 151 -4.87 -11.18 -1.07
N TRP A 152 -5.73 -11.89 -1.78
CA TRP A 152 -6.33 -11.43 -3.04
C TRP A 152 -7.79 -11.00 -2.83
N ASN A 153 -8.32 -11.05 -1.60
CA ASN A 153 -9.70 -10.72 -1.28
C ASN A 153 -10.10 -9.29 -1.66
N HIS A 154 -9.13 -8.37 -1.75
CA HIS A 154 -9.35 -6.96 -2.08
C HIS A 154 -9.02 -6.60 -3.53
N ILE A 155 -8.86 -7.58 -4.43
CA ILE A 155 -8.52 -7.32 -5.83
C ILE A 155 -9.56 -6.46 -6.56
N SER A 156 -10.85 -6.61 -6.21
CA SER A 156 -11.94 -5.82 -6.78
C SER A 156 -11.74 -4.31 -6.56
N VAL A 157 -11.15 -3.92 -5.43
CA VAL A 157 -10.83 -2.51 -5.12
C VAL A 157 -9.83 -1.93 -6.13
N LEU A 158 -8.84 -2.70 -6.56
CA LEU A 158 -7.88 -2.25 -7.59
C LEU A 158 -8.51 -2.25 -8.97
N ILE A 159 -9.37 -3.23 -9.29
CA ILE A 159 -10.10 -3.28 -10.56
C ILE A 159 -11.04 -2.06 -10.68
N GLU A 160 -11.76 -1.70 -9.62
CA GLU A 160 -12.53 -0.45 -9.54
C GLU A 160 -11.67 0.78 -9.83
N GLY A 161 -10.45 0.81 -9.25
CA GLY A 161 -9.49 1.91 -9.45
C GLY A 161 -9.01 2.09 -10.90
N LEU A 162 -9.13 1.08 -11.76
CA LEU A 162 -8.86 1.21 -13.20
C LEU A 162 -9.85 2.15 -13.92
N ALA A 163 -11.05 2.34 -13.37
CA ALA A 163 -12.05 3.26 -13.91
C ALA A 163 -11.88 4.71 -13.40
N ALA A 164 -10.91 4.98 -12.51
CA ALA A 164 -10.72 6.30 -11.94
C ALA A 164 -10.42 7.36 -13.01
N GLU A 165 -10.93 8.58 -12.85
CA GLU A 165 -10.71 9.70 -13.78
C GLU A 165 -9.23 10.10 -13.93
N ARG A 166 -8.46 9.99 -12.85
CA ARG A 166 -7.05 10.38 -12.81
C ARG A 166 -6.16 9.28 -13.42
N PRO A 167 -5.40 9.53 -14.50
CA PRO A 167 -4.51 8.53 -15.10
C PRO A 167 -3.50 7.94 -14.12
N LEU A 168 -3.04 8.74 -13.15
CA LEU A 168 -2.14 8.29 -12.09
C LEU A 168 -2.74 7.14 -11.27
N VAL A 169 -4.00 7.26 -10.87
CA VAL A 169 -4.70 6.24 -10.08
C VAL A 169 -4.85 4.95 -10.89
N ARG A 170 -5.22 5.07 -12.17
CA ARG A 170 -5.31 3.92 -13.09
C ARG A 170 -3.96 3.22 -13.25
N GLY A 171 -2.89 4.01 -13.41
CA GLY A 171 -1.52 3.52 -13.51
C GLY A 171 -1.09 2.72 -12.29
N MET A 172 -1.35 3.24 -11.09
CA MET A 172 -1.09 2.54 -9.83
C MET A 172 -1.82 1.20 -9.75
N CYS A 173 -3.12 1.19 -10.06
CA CYS A 173 -3.93 -0.01 -9.97
C CYS A 173 -3.50 -1.08 -10.99
N VAL A 174 -3.28 -0.70 -12.25
CA VAL A 174 -2.85 -1.67 -13.28
C VAL A 174 -1.45 -2.20 -13.00
N GLN A 175 -0.55 -1.38 -12.46
CA GLN A 175 0.79 -1.84 -12.08
C GLN A 175 0.70 -2.90 -10.98
N ALA A 176 -0.03 -2.61 -9.90
CA ALA A 176 -0.24 -3.56 -8.81
C ALA A 176 -0.83 -4.89 -9.30
N LEU A 177 -1.86 -4.83 -10.15
CA LEU A 177 -2.47 -6.01 -10.76
C LEU A 177 -1.48 -6.78 -11.64
N ARG A 178 -0.72 -6.10 -12.51
CA ARG A 178 0.28 -6.73 -13.40
C ARG A 178 1.42 -7.40 -12.62
N GLU A 179 1.90 -6.77 -11.56
CA GLU A 179 3.03 -7.27 -10.77
C GLU A 179 2.67 -8.54 -9.99
N THR A 180 1.45 -8.60 -9.46
CA THR A 180 0.98 -9.70 -8.59
C THR A 180 0.37 -10.86 -9.37
N THR A 181 -0.25 -10.58 -10.52
CA THR A 181 -0.97 -11.59 -11.31
C THR A 181 -0.23 -12.01 -12.59
N HIS A 182 0.75 -11.21 -13.03
CA HIS A 182 1.41 -11.33 -14.34
C HIS A 182 0.48 -11.19 -15.57
N MET A 183 -0.77 -10.81 -15.35
CA MET A 183 -1.76 -10.57 -16.42
C MET A 183 -1.73 -9.12 -16.88
N LYS A 184 -2.10 -8.85 -18.13
CA LYS A 184 -2.03 -7.50 -18.73
C LYS A 184 -3.35 -6.95 -19.28
N PHE A 185 -4.14 -7.81 -19.94
CA PHE A 185 -5.41 -7.48 -20.62
C PHE A 185 -5.39 -6.21 -21.51
N GLY A 186 -4.21 -5.82 -22.04
CA GLY A 186 -4.08 -4.66 -22.92
C GLY A 186 -4.42 -3.30 -22.28
N PHE A 187 -4.60 -3.21 -20.95
CA PHE A 187 -5.04 -1.98 -20.32
C PHE A 187 -3.96 -0.88 -20.39
N GLU A 188 -4.28 0.26 -21.00
CA GLU A 188 -3.40 1.42 -20.97
C GLU A 188 -4.01 2.60 -20.19
N PRO A 189 -3.34 3.10 -19.12
CA PRO A 189 -3.90 4.17 -18.27
C PRO A 189 -4.27 5.44 -19.03
N GLN A 190 -3.56 5.77 -20.11
CA GLN A 190 -3.83 6.95 -20.94
C GLN A 190 -4.52 6.61 -22.26
N GLY A 191 -4.89 5.34 -22.49
CA GLY A 191 -5.58 4.90 -23.71
C GLY A 191 -6.97 5.51 -23.83
N ASP A 192 -7.68 5.23 -24.92
CA ASP A 192 -9.06 5.69 -25.11
C ASP A 192 -10.02 5.04 -24.09
N LYS A 193 -11.18 5.68 -23.88
CA LYS A 193 -12.13 5.24 -22.85
C LYS A 193 -12.68 3.84 -23.13
N GLN A 194 -13.01 3.53 -24.39
CA GLN A 194 -13.62 2.28 -24.78
C GLN A 194 -12.65 1.11 -24.58
N ALA A 195 -11.41 1.22 -25.06
CA ALA A 195 -10.38 0.19 -24.87
C ALA A 195 -10.08 -0.05 -23.38
N ARG A 196 -10.12 1.00 -22.55
CA ARG A 196 -9.98 0.84 -21.09
C ARG A 196 -11.16 0.05 -20.49
N GLU A 197 -12.40 0.35 -20.90
CA GLU A 197 -13.59 -0.37 -20.42
C GLU A 197 -13.55 -1.85 -20.80
N GLU A 198 -13.17 -2.17 -22.04
CA GLU A 198 -12.97 -3.54 -22.51
C GLU A 198 -11.89 -4.28 -21.69
N ALA A 199 -10.76 -3.62 -21.43
CA ALA A 199 -9.69 -4.20 -20.62
C ALA A 199 -10.08 -4.38 -19.14
N ILE A 200 -10.87 -3.47 -18.57
CA ILE A 200 -11.43 -3.60 -17.21
C ILE A 200 -12.35 -4.81 -17.14
N GLU A 201 -13.18 -5.05 -18.16
CA GLU A 201 -14.06 -6.20 -18.20
C GLU A 201 -13.28 -7.53 -18.26
N GLY A 202 -12.16 -7.54 -18.99
CA GLY A 202 -11.22 -8.67 -18.96
C GLY A 202 -10.66 -8.95 -17.55
N TRP A 203 -10.30 -7.90 -16.79
CA TRP A 203 -9.88 -8.05 -15.39
C TRP A 203 -10.98 -8.61 -14.49
N ARG A 204 -12.23 -8.13 -14.63
CA ARG A 204 -13.39 -8.62 -13.86
C ARG A 204 -13.66 -10.09 -14.14
N THR A 205 -13.79 -10.45 -15.42
CA THR A 205 -14.04 -11.82 -15.86
C THR A 205 -12.97 -12.78 -15.31
N TRP A 206 -11.69 -12.40 -15.41
CA TRP A 206 -10.60 -13.22 -14.87
C TRP A 206 -10.65 -13.36 -13.35
N SER A 207 -10.97 -12.27 -12.63
CA SER A 207 -11.09 -12.31 -11.17
C SER A 207 -12.25 -13.20 -10.72
N GLU A 208 -13.39 -13.15 -11.40
CA GLU A 208 -14.57 -13.96 -11.10
C GLU A 208 -14.31 -15.46 -11.33
N ALA A 209 -13.69 -15.81 -12.47
CA ALA A 209 -13.34 -17.19 -12.78
C ALA A 209 -12.46 -17.81 -11.68
N ARG A 210 -11.49 -17.04 -11.17
CA ARG A 210 -10.58 -17.50 -10.11
C ARG A 210 -11.28 -17.69 -8.75
N SER A 211 -12.18 -16.79 -8.38
CA SER A 211 -12.94 -16.92 -7.13
C SER A 211 -13.87 -18.13 -7.14
N GLY A 212 -14.36 -18.54 -8.32
CA GLY A 212 -15.13 -19.76 -8.50
C GLY A 212 -14.32 -21.04 -8.25
N ASP A 213 -13.07 -21.07 -8.71
CA ASP A 213 -12.18 -22.23 -8.56
C ASP A 213 -11.74 -22.46 -7.10
N ALA A 214 -11.48 -21.38 -6.35
CA ALA A 214 -11.08 -21.45 -4.95
C ALA A 214 -12.14 -22.13 -4.06
N ASN A 215 -13.43 -21.98 -4.40
CA ASN A 215 -14.54 -22.57 -3.66
C ASN A 215 -14.78 -24.06 -4.01
N GLN A 216 -14.09 -24.62 -5.01
CA GLN A 216 -14.24 -26.04 -5.42
C GLN A 216 -13.13 -26.96 -4.88
N GLN A 217 -12.13 -26.41 -4.19
CA GLN A 217 -10.96 -27.15 -3.70
C GLN A 217 -10.89 -27.28 -2.16
N GLY A 218 -11.95 -26.85 -1.46
CA GLY A 218 -12.15 -27.08 -0.02
C GLY A 218 -13.22 -28.13 0.25
#